data_AF-A0A0F2N6J2-F1
#
_entry.id   AF-A0A0F2N6J2-F1
#
_cell.length_a   1.000
_cell.length_b   1.000
_cell.length_c   1.000
_cell.angle_alpha   90.00
_cell.angle_beta   90.00
_cell.angle_gamma   90.00
#
_symmetry.space_group_name_H-M   'P 1'
#
loop_
_entity.id
_entity.type
_entity.pdbx_description
1 polymer ?
#
loop_
_entity_poly.entity_id
_entity_poly.type
_entity_poly.pdbx_seq_one_letter_code
_entity_poly.pdbx_strand_id
1 'polypeptide(L)'
;MKNKWILFSYSIPATNAKARMRTWRRISATGAAQLKTGLQILPHRDELMESITWLIGEVNSLGGEAVALQCLQVEGMSDQQIEALFQAQVDPEFEQIQLEAKALLPTADTFWPDGDIKEASTALRKLRKRCEAVRERDFFPSGAAAKTLKVLDTISERLRRPERGVLAVANLERSHYHGRIWVTRARPYVDRLGSAWLIQRFIDPQARFRFLLTGQTANLEQGELPFDMAMGEFTHQGELITFEVLMRDFALRDPALGKLSELVKAIDVQEGALPDDAALLKILLDGLITLVGDDHQLLEKARLFFDALHAGYAKNFQGAAP
;
A
#
# COMPACT_ATOMS: atom_id res chain seq x y z
N MET A 1 -35.02 -0.15 -1.60
CA MET A 1 -34.25 0.79 -0.74
C MET A 1 -33.19 -0.05 -0.04
N LYS A 2 -31.90 0.27 -0.20
CA LYS A 2 -30.80 -0.52 0.39
C LYS A 2 -30.57 -0.06 1.83
N ASN A 3 -30.58 -0.99 2.79
CA ASN A 3 -30.26 -0.69 4.19
C ASN A 3 -28.89 -0.01 4.29
N LYS A 4 -28.75 0.96 5.19
CA LYS A 4 -27.50 1.75 5.36
C LYS A 4 -26.73 1.35 6.62
N TRP A 5 -27.43 0.84 7.63
CA TRP A 5 -26.89 0.56 8.94
C TRP A 5 -27.26 -0.83 9.45
N ILE A 6 -26.40 -1.38 10.30
CA ILE A 6 -26.63 -2.59 11.10
C ILE A 6 -26.56 -2.15 12.57
N LEU A 7 -27.66 -2.32 13.29
CA LEU A 7 -27.71 -2.16 14.74
C LEU A 7 -27.53 -3.53 15.38
N PHE A 8 -26.66 -3.62 16.38
CA PHE A 8 -26.37 -4.85 17.07
C PHE A 8 -26.44 -4.66 18.58
N SER A 9 -27.20 -5.52 19.27
CA SER A 9 -27.29 -5.54 20.72
C SER A 9 -27.14 -6.97 21.23
N TYR A 10 -26.46 -7.13 22.36
CA TYR A 10 -26.26 -8.43 22.97
C TYR A 10 -26.17 -8.35 24.49
N SER A 11 -26.49 -9.47 25.14
CA SER A 11 -26.30 -9.70 26.56
C SER A 11 -25.74 -11.10 26.78
N ILE A 12 -24.84 -11.25 27.75
CA ILE A 12 -24.30 -12.56 28.18
C ILE A 12 -24.38 -12.58 29.70
N PRO A 13 -24.77 -13.72 30.32
CA PRO A 13 -24.88 -13.84 31.78
C PRO A 13 -23.62 -13.36 32.52
N ALA A 14 -23.82 -12.65 33.63
CA ALA A 14 -22.73 -12.05 34.41
C ALA A 14 -21.72 -13.07 34.96
N THR A 15 -22.14 -14.33 35.12
CA THR A 15 -21.31 -15.46 35.54
C THR A 15 -20.20 -15.80 34.55
N ASN A 16 -20.31 -15.38 33.27
CA ASN A 16 -19.34 -15.69 32.22
C ASN A 16 -18.55 -14.44 31.77
N ALA A 17 -17.77 -13.87 32.70
CA ALA A 17 -16.97 -12.67 32.43
C ALA A 17 -15.96 -12.85 31.27
N LYS A 18 -15.37 -14.04 31.13
CA LYS A 18 -14.42 -14.35 30.05
C LYS A 18 -15.09 -14.32 28.68
N ALA A 19 -16.29 -14.88 28.55
CA ALA A 19 -17.05 -14.85 27.30
C ALA A 19 -17.53 -13.45 26.93
N ARG A 20 -17.97 -12.65 27.91
CA ARG A 20 -18.30 -11.22 27.70
C ARG A 20 -17.13 -10.47 27.10
N MET A 21 -15.96 -10.59 27.71
CA MET A 21 -14.78 -9.85 27.26
C MET A 21 -14.29 -10.33 25.89
N ARG A 22 -14.37 -11.64 25.60
CA ARG A 22 -14.06 -12.18 24.26
C ARG A 22 -15.00 -11.62 23.19
N THR A 23 -16.31 -11.65 23.46
CA THR A 23 -17.35 -11.18 22.54
C THR A 23 -17.20 -9.68 22.28
N TRP A 24 -17.01 -8.89 23.35
CA TRP A 24 -16.77 -7.45 23.25
C TRP A 24 -15.55 -7.13 22.38
N ARG A 25 -14.41 -7.80 22.59
CA ARG A 25 -13.21 -7.58 21.77
C ARG A 25 -13.44 -7.87 20.29
N ARG A 26 -14.22 -8.89 19.95
CA ARG A 26 -14.53 -9.23 18.56
C ARG A 26 -15.39 -8.16 17.90
N ILE A 27 -16.41 -7.66 18.60
CA ILE A 27 -17.26 -6.58 18.10
C ILE A 27 -16.46 -5.28 17.94
N SER A 28 -15.58 -4.96 18.88
CA SER A 28 -14.70 -3.79 18.74
C SER A 28 -13.73 -3.96 17.56
N ALA A 29 -13.25 -5.18 17.29
CA ALA A 29 -12.39 -5.47 16.16
C ALA A 29 -13.09 -5.31 14.80
N THR A 30 -14.42 -5.46 14.72
CA THR A 30 -15.16 -5.17 13.48
C THR A 30 -15.35 -3.68 13.22
N GLY A 31 -14.80 -2.79 14.06
CA GLY A 31 -14.97 -1.34 13.92
C GLY A 31 -16.37 -0.83 14.30
N ALA A 32 -17.19 -1.64 15.00
CA ALA A 32 -18.50 -1.20 15.45
C ALA A 32 -18.38 0.01 16.38
N ALA A 33 -19.20 1.03 16.14
CA ALA A 33 -19.27 2.22 16.98
C ALA A 33 -20.40 2.08 18.02
N GLN A 34 -20.22 2.67 19.19
CA GLN A 34 -21.23 2.64 20.23
C GLN A 34 -22.26 3.75 20.02
N LEU A 35 -23.51 3.37 19.76
CA LEU A 35 -24.62 4.31 19.60
C LEU A 35 -25.24 4.67 20.96
N LYS A 36 -25.46 3.67 21.82
CA LYS A 36 -25.91 3.79 23.22
C LYS A 36 -25.33 2.64 24.04
N THR A 37 -25.49 2.68 25.37
CA THR A 37 -25.13 1.56 26.25
C THR A 37 -25.79 0.27 25.77
N GLY A 38 -24.97 -0.75 25.43
CA GLY A 38 -25.45 -2.04 24.94
C GLY A 38 -25.96 -2.05 23.49
N LEU A 39 -25.83 -0.95 22.74
CA LEU A 39 -26.26 -0.84 21.34
C LEU A 39 -25.13 -0.33 20.46
N GLN A 40 -24.70 -1.19 19.54
CA GLN A 40 -23.62 -0.93 18.59
C GLN A 40 -24.20 -0.66 17.19
N ILE A 41 -23.49 0.13 16.40
CA ILE A 41 -23.84 0.44 15.02
C ILE A 41 -22.67 0.14 14.09
N LEU A 42 -22.97 -0.41 12.91
CA LEU A 42 -22.04 -0.68 11.82
C LEU A 42 -22.63 -0.20 10.49
N PRO A 43 -21.81 0.17 9.48
CA PRO A 43 -22.31 0.35 8.12
C PRO A 43 -22.85 -0.96 7.55
N HIS A 44 -23.85 -0.89 6.70
CA HIS A 44 -24.38 -2.06 6.00
C HIS A 44 -23.38 -2.53 4.93
N ARG A 45 -22.70 -3.64 5.22
CA ARG A 45 -21.78 -4.37 4.33
C ARG A 45 -22.00 -5.87 4.54
N ASP A 46 -21.94 -6.66 3.48
CA ASP A 46 -22.24 -8.10 3.53
C ASP A 46 -21.29 -8.84 4.49
N GLU A 47 -20.00 -8.52 4.43
CA GLU A 47 -18.95 -9.09 5.30
C GLU A 47 -19.21 -8.82 6.80
N LEU A 48 -19.70 -7.63 7.13
CA LEU A 48 -20.04 -7.24 8.51
C LEU A 48 -21.32 -7.93 8.97
N MET A 49 -22.32 -8.05 8.09
CA MET A 49 -23.55 -8.80 8.40
C MET A 49 -23.26 -10.27 8.66
N GLU A 50 -22.40 -10.91 7.87
CA GLU A 50 -21.99 -12.30 8.09
C GLU A 50 -21.29 -12.45 9.46
N SER A 51 -20.35 -11.55 9.75
CA SER A 51 -19.65 -11.51 11.04
C SER A 51 -20.61 -11.36 12.23
N ILE A 52 -21.59 -10.47 12.13
CA ILE A 52 -22.62 -10.25 13.16
C ILE A 52 -23.54 -11.46 13.30
N THR A 53 -23.92 -12.09 12.19
CA THR A 53 -24.76 -13.31 12.21
C THR A 53 -24.06 -14.45 12.94
N TRP A 54 -22.75 -14.61 12.68
CA TRP A 54 -21.93 -15.59 13.39
C TRP A 54 -21.81 -15.27 14.88
N LEU A 55 -21.64 -13.99 15.24
CA LEU A 55 -21.61 -13.53 16.63
C LEU A 55 -22.93 -13.78 17.37
N ILE A 56 -24.08 -13.63 16.71
CA ILE A 56 -25.39 -13.97 17.30
C ILE A 56 -25.42 -15.45 17.72
N GLY A 57 -25.00 -16.34 16.82
CA GLY A 57 -24.91 -17.77 17.11
C GLY A 57 -23.99 -18.08 18.30
N GLU A 58 -22.81 -17.43 18.34
CA GLU A 58 -21.87 -17.58 19.46
C GLU A 58 -22.49 -17.11 20.79
N VAL A 59 -23.07 -15.91 20.84
CA VAL A 59 -23.68 -15.36 22.05
C VAL A 59 -24.80 -16.28 22.58
N ASN A 60 -25.67 -16.76 21.68
CA ASN A 60 -26.75 -17.66 22.05
C ASN A 60 -26.22 -19.00 22.58
N SER A 61 -25.16 -19.54 21.99
CA SER A 61 -24.49 -20.77 22.48
C SER A 61 -23.89 -20.62 23.88
N LEU A 62 -23.58 -19.39 24.29
CA LEU A 62 -23.05 -19.05 25.60
C LEU A 62 -24.15 -18.77 26.64
N GLY A 63 -25.41 -19.00 26.29
CA GLY A 63 -26.58 -18.71 27.14
C GLY A 63 -26.91 -17.22 27.25
N GLY A 64 -26.41 -16.42 26.30
CA GLY A 64 -26.77 -15.01 26.14
C GLY A 64 -27.89 -14.81 25.12
N GLU A 65 -28.22 -13.55 24.87
CA GLU A 65 -29.17 -13.13 23.85
C GLU A 65 -28.52 -12.08 22.95
N ALA A 66 -28.65 -12.21 21.64
CA ALA A 66 -28.17 -11.22 20.69
C ALA A 66 -29.18 -10.97 19.56
N VAL A 67 -29.27 -9.73 19.11
CA VAL A 67 -30.13 -9.29 18.02
C VAL A 67 -29.39 -8.33 17.11
N ALA A 68 -29.62 -8.47 15.80
CA ALA A 68 -29.22 -7.50 14.80
C ALA A 68 -30.43 -7.00 14.02
N LEU A 69 -30.46 -5.70 13.74
CA LEU A 69 -31.47 -5.03 12.94
C LEU A 69 -30.78 -4.31 11.80
N GLN A 70 -31.31 -4.45 10.59
CA GLN A 70 -30.87 -3.66 9.45
C GLN A 70 -31.83 -2.50 9.27
N CYS A 71 -31.32 -1.28 9.18
CA CYS A 71 -32.15 -0.11 8.98
C CYS A 71 -31.59 0.83 7.91
N LEU A 72 -32.50 1.63 7.33
CA LEU A 72 -32.17 2.69 6.38
C LEU A 72 -31.69 3.95 7.10
N GLN A 73 -32.28 4.26 8.24
CA GLN A 73 -32.00 5.45 9.04
C GLN A 73 -32.20 5.17 10.53
N VAL A 74 -31.61 6.00 11.38
CA VAL A 74 -31.78 5.98 12.82
C VAL A 74 -32.50 7.27 13.22
N GLU A 75 -33.75 7.16 13.66
CA GLU A 75 -34.52 8.35 14.07
C GLU A 75 -33.82 9.07 15.24
N GLY A 76 -33.72 10.41 15.12
CA GLY A 76 -33.05 11.25 16.11
C GLY A 76 -31.53 11.39 15.95
N MET A 77 -30.92 10.75 14.94
CA MET A 77 -29.52 10.98 14.55
C MET A 77 -29.41 11.08 13.04
N SER A 78 -28.76 12.14 12.54
CA SER A 78 -28.42 12.20 11.12
C SER A 78 -27.31 11.21 10.79
N ASP A 79 -27.23 10.80 9.52
CA ASP A 79 -26.12 9.96 9.04
C ASP A 79 -24.77 10.60 9.35
N GLN A 80 -24.65 11.93 9.22
CA GLN A 80 -23.42 12.66 9.53
C GLN A 80 -23.04 12.58 11.02
N GLN A 81 -24.03 12.60 11.93
CA GLN A 81 -23.77 12.41 13.36
C GLN A 81 -23.31 10.99 13.68
N ILE A 82 -23.82 9.99 12.96
CA ILE A 82 -23.40 8.59 13.08
C ILE A 82 -21.99 8.41 12.51
N GLU A 83 -21.71 8.95 11.33
CA GLU A 83 -20.38 8.95 10.71
C GLU A 83 -19.33 9.60 11.64
N ALA A 84 -19.70 10.69 12.31
CA ALA A 84 -18.85 11.33 13.32
C ALA A 84 -18.54 10.43 14.54
N LEU A 85 -19.42 9.48 14.91
CA LEU A 85 -19.11 8.50 15.96
C LEU A 85 -18.00 7.54 15.53
N PHE A 86 -18.03 7.09 14.26
CA PHE A 86 -16.97 6.24 13.71
C PHE A 86 -15.63 7.00 13.66
N GLN A 87 -15.66 8.25 13.22
CA GLN A 87 -14.47 9.11 13.19
C GLN A 87 -13.91 9.33 14.60
N ALA A 88 -14.76 9.69 15.58
CA ALA A 88 -14.34 9.89 16.96
C ALA A 88 -13.74 8.65 17.63
N GLN A 89 -14.06 7.44 17.14
CA GLN A 89 -13.47 6.20 17.61
C GLN A 89 -12.08 5.94 17.02
N VAL A 90 -11.87 6.27 15.74
CA VAL A 90 -10.68 5.89 14.98
C VAL A 90 -9.63 7.02 14.93
N ASP A 91 -10.06 8.27 14.83
CA ASP A 91 -9.19 9.44 14.73
C ASP A 91 -8.16 9.53 15.88
N PRO A 92 -8.52 9.26 17.16
CA PRO A 92 -7.54 9.27 18.25
C PRO A 92 -6.44 8.22 18.09
N GLU A 93 -6.74 7.06 17.48
CA GLU A 93 -5.73 6.03 17.20
C GLU A 93 -4.73 6.54 16.15
N PHE A 94 -5.21 7.25 15.11
CA PHE A 94 -4.35 7.91 14.12
C PHE A 94 -3.54 9.05 14.73
N GLU A 95 -4.13 9.88 15.60
CA GLU A 95 -3.41 10.94 16.31
C GLU A 95 -2.30 10.37 17.20
N GLN A 96 -2.55 9.26 17.89
CA GLN A 96 -1.53 8.58 18.68
C GLN A 96 -0.39 8.07 17.80
N ILE A 97 -0.69 7.45 16.64
CA ILE A 97 0.33 7.04 15.68
C ILE A 97 1.15 8.25 15.21
N GLN A 98 0.51 9.39 14.93
CA GLN A 98 1.21 10.62 14.54
C GLN A 98 2.12 11.14 15.65
N LEU A 99 1.70 11.10 16.91
CA LEU A 99 2.52 11.50 18.05
C LEU A 99 3.74 10.60 18.22
N GLU A 100 3.54 9.28 18.20
CA GLU A 100 4.63 8.30 18.27
C GLU A 100 5.58 8.45 17.08
N ALA A 101 5.05 8.68 15.89
CA ALA A 101 5.83 8.90 14.68
C ALA A 101 6.69 10.18 14.82
N LYS A 102 6.11 11.29 15.25
CA LYS A 102 6.85 12.54 15.47
C LYS A 102 7.91 12.39 16.56
N ALA A 103 7.67 11.57 17.58
CA ALA A 103 8.66 11.28 18.62
C ALA A 103 9.86 10.48 18.11
N LEU A 104 9.75 9.83 16.95
CA LEU A 104 10.91 9.24 16.27
C LEU A 104 11.84 10.33 15.72
N LEU A 105 11.39 11.56 15.48
CA LEU A 105 12.27 12.60 14.96
C LEU A 105 13.17 13.13 16.08
N PRO A 106 14.49 13.30 15.86
CA PRO A 106 15.34 13.97 16.82
C PRO A 106 14.88 15.42 16.99
N THR A 107 15.00 15.95 18.21
CA THR A 107 14.63 17.32 18.56
C THR A 107 15.52 18.40 17.93
N ALA A 108 16.67 18.01 17.37
CA ALA A 108 17.61 18.88 16.65
C ALA A 108 17.95 18.26 15.28
N ASP A 109 18.35 19.09 14.31
CA ASP A 109 18.83 18.71 12.96
C ASP A 109 20.17 17.93 12.99
N THR A 110 20.43 17.18 14.05
CA THR A 110 21.65 16.38 14.24
C THR A 110 21.51 14.98 13.64
N PHE A 111 22.61 14.56 13.03
CA PHE A 111 22.89 13.25 12.46
C PHE A 111 22.46 12.12 13.40
N TRP A 112 21.73 11.14 12.86
CA TRP A 112 21.36 9.93 13.57
C TRP A 112 22.58 9.00 13.68
N PRO A 113 23.00 8.57 14.87
CA PRO A 113 23.92 7.45 15.02
C PRO A 113 23.36 6.19 14.33
N ASP A 114 24.22 5.35 13.72
CA ASP A 114 23.80 4.14 12.97
C ASP A 114 22.90 3.19 13.78
N GLY A 115 23.09 3.13 15.10
CA GLY A 115 22.24 2.34 16.01
C GLY A 115 20.79 2.84 16.06
N ASP A 116 20.61 4.17 16.03
CA ASP A 116 19.31 4.83 16.18
C ASP A 116 18.48 4.72 14.89
N ILE A 117 19.14 4.65 13.72
CA ILE A 117 18.47 4.48 12.41
C ILE A 117 17.76 3.13 12.34
N LYS A 118 18.42 2.04 12.78
CA LYS A 118 17.84 0.69 12.75
C LYS A 118 16.65 0.57 13.70
N GLU A 119 16.75 1.18 14.88
CA GLU A 119 15.67 1.22 15.86
C GLU A 119 14.48 2.02 15.33
N ALA A 120 14.71 3.23 14.80
CA ALA A 120 13.65 4.05 14.24
C ALA A 120 13.02 3.46 12.97
N SER A 121 13.80 2.78 12.12
CA SER A 121 13.26 2.04 10.96
C SER A 121 12.36 0.90 11.42
N THR A 122 12.75 0.19 12.48
CA THR A 122 11.93 -0.88 13.07
C THR A 122 10.65 -0.32 13.69
N ALA A 123 10.74 0.81 14.39
CA ALA A 123 9.58 1.51 14.96
C ALA A 123 8.63 2.02 13.88
N LEU A 124 9.16 2.64 12.81
CA LEU A 124 8.38 3.10 11.66
C LEU A 124 7.60 1.95 11.00
N ARG A 125 8.23 0.78 10.81
CA ARG A 125 7.55 -0.42 10.29
C ARG A 125 6.39 -0.86 11.18
N LYS A 126 6.57 -0.83 12.51
CA LYS A 126 5.51 -1.14 13.48
C LYS A 126 4.36 -0.13 13.41
N LEU A 127 4.66 1.16 13.26
CA LEU A 127 3.66 2.22 13.13
C LEU A 127 2.87 2.11 11.82
N ARG A 128 3.52 1.77 10.69
CA ARG A 128 2.83 1.49 9.42
C ARG A 128 1.85 0.33 9.55
N LYS A 129 2.28 -0.80 10.12
CA LYS A 129 1.41 -1.95 10.36
C LYS A 129 0.21 -1.61 11.26
N ARG A 130 0.41 -0.78 12.30
CA ARG A 130 -0.67 -0.28 13.14
C ARG A 130 -1.62 0.63 12.36
N CYS A 131 -1.10 1.55 11.55
CA CYS A 131 -1.89 2.44 10.70
C CYS A 131 -2.80 1.64 9.75
N GLU A 132 -2.28 0.58 9.13
CA GLU A 132 -3.07 -0.33 8.29
C GLU A 132 -4.20 -1.01 9.07
N ALA A 133 -3.91 -1.55 10.25
CA ALA A 133 -4.92 -2.19 11.09
C ALA A 133 -6.03 -1.21 11.55
N VAL A 134 -5.68 0.06 11.78
CA VAL A 134 -6.65 1.11 12.09
C VAL A 134 -7.49 1.46 10.85
N ARG A 135 -6.90 1.51 9.66
CA ARG A 135 -7.60 1.77 8.39
C ARG A 135 -8.64 0.71 8.04
N GLU A 136 -8.45 -0.56 8.43
CA GLU A 136 -9.46 -1.61 8.24
C GLU A 136 -10.78 -1.31 8.99
N ARG A 137 -10.69 -0.52 10.07
CA ARG A 137 -11.82 -0.08 10.90
C ARG A 137 -12.30 1.34 10.55
N ASP A 138 -11.64 2.03 9.62
CA ASP A 138 -11.99 3.38 9.16
C ASP A 138 -13.02 3.31 8.03
N PHE A 139 -14.29 3.22 8.41
CA PHE A 139 -15.39 3.14 7.44
C PHE A 139 -15.72 4.49 6.79
N PHE A 140 -15.41 5.60 7.46
CA PHE A 140 -15.81 6.96 7.08
C PHE A 140 -14.63 7.93 7.27
N PRO A 141 -13.68 7.96 6.31
CA PRO A 141 -12.41 8.67 6.50
C PRO A 141 -12.60 10.18 6.74
N SER A 142 -12.13 10.67 7.89
CA SER A 142 -12.07 12.09 8.25
C SER A 142 -10.91 12.85 7.58
N GLY A 143 -9.98 12.10 6.96
CA GLY A 143 -8.67 12.58 6.52
C GLY A 143 -7.55 12.37 7.54
N ALA A 144 -7.83 11.88 8.75
CA ALA A 144 -6.81 11.53 9.74
C ALA A 144 -5.83 10.46 9.23
N ALA A 145 -6.31 9.45 8.51
CA ALA A 145 -5.47 8.44 7.87
C ALA A 145 -4.47 9.05 6.88
N ALA A 146 -4.93 9.95 5.99
CA ALA A 146 -4.09 10.61 5.00
C ALA A 146 -3.02 11.49 5.66
N LYS A 147 -3.38 12.25 6.70
CA LYS A 147 -2.42 13.02 7.51
C LYS A 147 -1.37 12.12 8.16
N THR A 148 -1.80 10.99 8.71
CA THR A 148 -0.91 10.02 9.37
C THR A 148 0.09 9.41 8.39
N LEU A 149 -0.37 8.98 7.21
CA LEU A 149 0.50 8.46 6.15
C LEU A 149 1.55 9.48 5.75
N LYS A 150 1.15 10.75 5.52
CA LYS A 150 2.09 11.83 5.20
C LYS A 150 3.17 12.05 6.27
N VAL A 151 2.81 11.95 7.56
CA VAL A 151 3.78 12.03 8.67
C VAL A 151 4.75 10.84 8.62
N LEU A 152 4.25 9.61 8.47
CA LEU A 152 5.07 8.40 8.38
C LEU A 152 6.02 8.45 7.17
N ASP A 153 5.55 8.97 6.03
CA ASP A 153 6.36 9.15 4.82
C ASP A 153 7.45 10.20 5.03
N THR A 154 7.15 11.33 5.68
CA THR A 154 8.14 12.35 6.04
C THR A 154 9.27 11.78 6.92
N ILE A 155 8.93 10.93 7.89
CA ILE A 155 9.92 10.28 8.75
C ILE A 155 10.72 9.25 7.95
N SER A 156 10.06 8.49 7.07
CA SER A 156 10.72 7.57 6.16
C SER A 156 11.75 8.28 5.29
N GLU A 157 11.42 9.47 4.78
CA GLU A 157 12.35 10.31 4.02
C GLU A 157 13.52 10.83 4.86
N ARG A 158 13.26 11.20 6.12
CA ARG A 158 14.31 11.68 7.03
C ARG A 158 15.24 10.57 7.50
N LEU A 159 14.74 9.36 7.74
CA LEU A 159 15.55 8.18 8.01
C LEU A 159 16.41 7.78 6.81
N ARG A 160 16.01 8.17 5.59
CA ARG A 160 16.86 8.10 4.39
C ARG A 160 17.87 9.25 4.29
N ARG A 161 17.74 10.33 5.09
CA ARG A 161 18.64 11.49 5.14
C ARG A 161 19.53 11.56 6.40
N PRO A 162 20.41 10.59 6.69
CA PRO A 162 21.59 10.88 7.49
C PRO A 162 22.65 11.66 6.72
N GLU A 163 22.64 11.77 5.39
CA GLU A 163 23.68 12.52 4.67
C GLU A 163 23.09 13.41 3.56
N ARG A 164 22.91 14.70 3.85
CA ARG A 164 23.19 15.76 2.88
C ARG A 164 24.62 16.26 3.11
N GLY A 165 25.56 15.36 2.88
CA GLY A 165 26.96 15.66 2.65
C GLY A 165 27.37 14.80 1.46
N VAL A 166 27.28 15.37 0.25
CA VAL A 166 27.48 14.67 -1.04
C VAL A 166 26.32 13.73 -1.41
N LEU A 167 25.92 13.75 -2.68
CA LEU A 167 25.05 12.76 -3.30
C LEU A 167 25.69 11.37 -3.19
N ALA A 168 25.47 10.67 -2.06
CA ALA A 168 25.67 9.24 -1.99
C ALA A 168 24.54 8.59 -2.78
N VAL A 169 24.81 8.41 -4.07
CA VAL A 169 24.18 7.42 -4.92
C VAL A 169 24.10 6.13 -4.09
N ALA A 170 22.90 5.64 -3.78
CA ALA A 170 22.77 4.23 -3.46
C ALA A 170 23.31 3.52 -4.70
N ASN A 171 24.53 3.00 -4.60
CA ASN A 171 25.18 2.29 -5.68
C ASN A 171 25.06 0.83 -5.30
N LEU A 172 23.82 0.31 -5.32
CA LEU A 172 23.60 -1.08 -5.06
C LEU A 172 24.44 -1.88 -6.06
N GLU A 173 25.34 -2.70 -5.53
CA GLU A 173 26.16 -3.53 -6.38
C GLU A 173 25.28 -4.57 -7.06
N ARG A 174 25.16 -4.45 -8.38
CA ARG A 174 24.36 -5.35 -9.23
C ARG A 174 24.68 -6.82 -8.96
N SER A 175 25.95 -7.14 -8.67
CA SER A 175 26.43 -8.50 -8.33
C SER A 175 25.58 -9.20 -7.25
N HIS A 176 25.10 -8.47 -6.25
CA HIS A 176 24.25 -9.04 -5.17
C HIS A 176 22.84 -9.44 -5.62
N TYR A 177 22.43 -8.95 -6.79
CA TYR A 177 21.12 -9.11 -7.35
C TYR A 177 21.08 -10.03 -8.57
N HIS A 178 22.21 -10.62 -8.98
CA HIS A 178 22.25 -11.53 -10.13
C HIS A 178 21.56 -12.87 -9.85
N GLY A 179 20.82 -13.37 -10.84
CA GLY A 179 20.15 -14.68 -10.80
C GLY A 179 19.02 -14.76 -9.78
N ARG A 180 18.42 -13.63 -9.42
CA ARG A 180 17.38 -13.55 -8.38
C ARG A 180 15.99 -13.84 -8.96
N ILE A 181 15.07 -14.18 -8.05
CA ILE A 181 13.64 -14.24 -8.35
C ILE A 181 13.00 -12.94 -7.90
N TRP A 182 12.55 -12.15 -8.88
CA TRP A 182 11.87 -10.88 -8.69
C TRP A 182 10.36 -11.07 -8.73
N VAL A 183 9.65 -10.46 -7.78
CA VAL A 183 8.25 -10.78 -7.53
C VAL A 183 7.38 -9.53 -7.59
N THR A 184 6.27 -9.60 -8.32
CA THR A 184 5.27 -8.53 -8.33
C THR A 184 3.87 -9.12 -8.48
N ARG A 185 2.82 -8.29 -8.44
CA ARG A 185 1.44 -8.77 -8.59
C ARG A 185 1.14 -9.15 -10.05
N ALA A 186 0.29 -10.16 -10.21
CA ALA A 186 -0.24 -10.58 -11.50
C ALA A 186 -0.93 -9.43 -12.25
N ARG A 187 -1.00 -9.56 -13.58
CA ARG A 187 -1.47 -8.52 -14.50
C ARG A 187 -0.66 -7.21 -14.35
N PRO A 188 0.67 -7.24 -14.57
CA PRO A 188 1.50 -6.06 -14.47
C PRO A 188 1.11 -5.01 -15.53
N TYR A 189 1.10 -3.74 -15.13
CA TYR A 189 0.91 -2.59 -16.03
C TYR A 189 2.24 -1.85 -16.26
N VAL A 190 2.21 -0.61 -16.76
CA VAL A 190 3.37 0.11 -17.29
C VAL A 190 4.57 0.17 -16.34
N ASP A 191 4.41 0.55 -15.07
CA ASP A 191 5.55 0.67 -14.14
C ASP A 191 6.15 -0.69 -13.80
N ARG A 192 5.32 -1.73 -13.58
CA ARG A 192 5.79 -3.11 -13.36
C ARG A 192 6.49 -3.69 -14.57
N LEU A 193 5.92 -3.51 -15.76
CA LEU A 193 6.49 -4.01 -17.01
C LEU A 193 7.80 -3.31 -17.34
N GLY A 194 7.83 -1.98 -17.21
CA GLY A 194 9.03 -1.17 -17.38
C GLY A 194 10.11 -1.52 -16.37
N SER A 195 9.75 -1.67 -15.09
CA SER A 195 10.67 -2.06 -14.01
C SER A 195 11.25 -3.45 -14.24
N ALA A 196 10.43 -4.43 -14.63
CA ALA A 196 10.90 -5.78 -14.95
C ALA A 196 11.86 -5.79 -16.15
N TRP A 197 11.56 -5.01 -17.20
CA TRP A 197 12.49 -4.81 -18.33
C TRP A 197 13.81 -4.18 -17.86
N LEU A 198 13.75 -3.12 -17.06
CA LEU A 198 14.92 -2.41 -16.52
C LEU A 198 15.80 -3.35 -15.68
N ILE A 199 15.18 -4.12 -14.79
CA ILE A 199 15.84 -5.15 -13.97
C ILE A 199 16.59 -6.11 -14.87
N GLN A 200 15.89 -6.74 -15.81
CA GLN A 200 16.49 -7.78 -16.64
C GLN A 200 17.58 -7.26 -17.60
N ARG A 201 17.50 -5.98 -17.98
CA ARG A 201 18.43 -5.39 -18.95
C ARG A 201 19.67 -4.78 -18.32
N PHE A 202 19.54 -4.14 -17.15
CA PHE A 202 20.59 -3.30 -16.56
C PHE A 202 21.03 -3.71 -15.16
N ILE A 203 20.30 -4.60 -14.48
CA ILE A 203 20.53 -4.93 -13.07
C ILE A 203 20.88 -6.42 -12.91
N ASP A 204 19.99 -7.29 -13.34
CA ASP A 204 20.10 -8.74 -13.22
C ASP A 204 19.76 -9.41 -14.57
N PRO A 205 20.77 -9.65 -15.43
CA PRO A 205 20.58 -10.32 -16.72
C PRO A 205 19.98 -11.73 -16.64
N GLN A 206 20.06 -12.37 -15.46
CA GLN A 206 19.54 -13.71 -15.20
C GLN A 206 18.25 -13.68 -14.36
N ALA A 207 17.62 -12.50 -14.23
CA ALA A 207 16.39 -12.34 -13.46
C ALA A 207 15.30 -13.30 -13.92
N ARG A 208 14.66 -13.92 -12.94
CA ARG A 208 13.41 -14.67 -13.12
C ARG A 208 12.30 -13.92 -12.45
N PHE A 209 11.13 -13.86 -13.08
CA PHE A 209 9.98 -13.16 -12.53
C PHE A 209 8.94 -14.14 -12.00
N ARG A 210 8.27 -13.80 -10.90
CA ARG A 210 7.09 -14.52 -10.40
C ARG A 210 5.95 -13.53 -10.19
N PHE A 211 4.80 -13.86 -10.76
CA PHE A 211 3.59 -13.04 -10.67
C PHE A 211 2.63 -13.60 -9.63
N LEU A 212 2.32 -12.80 -8.61
CA LEU A 212 1.47 -13.21 -7.50
C LEU A 212 0.00 -13.02 -7.80
N LEU A 213 -0.77 -14.09 -7.65
CA LEU A 213 -2.23 -14.01 -7.61
C LEU A 213 -2.71 -13.43 -6.27
N THR A 214 -3.95 -12.96 -6.23
CA THR A 214 -4.59 -12.44 -5.01
C THR A 214 -4.46 -13.43 -3.85
N GLY A 215 -3.96 -12.97 -2.71
CA GLY A 215 -3.74 -13.78 -1.50
C GLY A 215 -2.37 -14.46 -1.41
N GLN A 216 -1.55 -14.44 -2.47
CA GLN A 216 -0.16 -14.91 -2.41
C GLN A 216 0.79 -13.82 -1.92
N THR A 217 1.89 -14.24 -1.28
CA THR A 217 2.95 -13.34 -0.80
C THR A 217 4.32 -13.76 -1.35
N ALA A 218 5.26 -12.81 -1.36
CA ALA A 218 6.66 -13.09 -1.67
C ALA A 218 7.33 -13.84 -0.51
N ASN A 219 8.16 -14.83 -0.83
CA ASN A 219 8.93 -15.60 0.12
C ASN A 219 10.32 -14.98 0.32
N LEU A 220 10.38 -13.98 1.21
CA LEU A 220 11.62 -13.26 1.52
C LEU A 220 12.70 -14.17 2.12
N GLU A 221 12.30 -15.23 2.83
CA GLU A 221 13.24 -16.20 3.44
C GLU A 221 13.96 -17.04 2.38
N GLN A 222 13.34 -17.25 1.22
CA GLN A 222 13.95 -17.90 0.05
C GLN A 222 14.71 -16.90 -0.85
N GLY A 223 14.82 -15.63 -0.44
CA GLY A 223 15.55 -14.61 -1.17
C GLY A 223 14.81 -14.07 -2.40
N GLU A 224 13.47 -14.17 -2.43
CA GLU A 224 12.65 -13.49 -3.42
C GLU A 224 12.65 -11.97 -3.17
N LEU A 225 12.73 -11.20 -4.26
CA LEU A 225 12.84 -9.75 -4.24
C LEU A 225 11.54 -9.11 -4.75
N PRO A 226 10.65 -8.66 -3.87
CA PRO A 226 9.43 -7.98 -4.30
C PRO A 226 9.74 -6.59 -4.86
N PHE A 227 9.03 -6.21 -5.93
CA PHE A 227 9.06 -4.87 -6.49
C PHE A 227 7.66 -4.39 -6.90
N ASP A 228 7.43 -3.08 -6.84
CA ASP A 228 6.13 -2.42 -7.02
C ASP A 228 5.01 -3.10 -6.20
N MET A 229 5.33 -3.31 -4.92
CA MET A 229 4.48 -3.94 -3.93
C MET A 229 4.65 -3.22 -2.60
N ALA A 230 3.57 -3.10 -1.83
CA ALA A 230 3.58 -2.47 -0.51
C ALA A 230 4.63 -3.07 0.46
N MET A 231 5.07 -4.30 0.20
CA MET A 231 6.10 -5.00 0.93
C MET A 231 7.30 -5.17 -0.02
N GLY A 232 8.35 -4.35 0.12
CA GLY A 232 9.57 -4.48 -0.68
C GLY A 232 10.49 -3.26 -0.63
N GLU A 233 11.76 -3.47 -0.97
CA GLU A 233 12.76 -2.39 -1.05
C GLU A 233 12.55 -1.51 -2.30
N PHE A 234 12.08 -2.12 -3.40
CA PHE A 234 11.87 -1.48 -4.70
C PHE A 234 10.38 -1.25 -4.98
N THR A 235 9.79 -0.22 -4.40
CA THR A 235 8.38 0.19 -4.64
C THR A 235 8.33 1.71 -4.83
N HIS A 236 7.18 2.31 -5.13
CA HIS A 236 7.05 3.78 -5.13
C HIS A 236 7.59 4.42 -3.86
N GLN A 237 8.34 5.52 -4.02
CA GLN A 237 8.97 6.24 -2.93
C GLN A 237 8.78 7.74 -3.07
N GLY A 238 7.81 8.30 -2.33
CA GLY A 238 7.40 9.68 -2.50
C GLY A 238 6.80 9.87 -3.89
N GLU A 239 7.29 10.86 -4.64
CA GLU A 239 6.88 11.14 -6.02
C GLU A 239 7.53 10.20 -7.06
N LEU A 240 8.38 9.25 -6.63
CA LEU A 240 9.08 8.34 -7.54
C LEU A 240 8.28 7.06 -7.78
N ILE A 241 8.08 6.71 -9.04
CA ILE A 241 7.59 5.38 -9.44
C ILE A 241 8.66 4.31 -9.25
N THR A 242 8.28 3.03 -9.28
CA THR A 242 9.24 1.92 -9.03
C THR A 242 10.40 1.94 -10.04
N PHE A 243 10.12 2.27 -11.31
CA PHE A 243 11.15 2.43 -12.33
C PHE A 243 12.22 3.48 -11.95
N GLU A 244 11.80 4.63 -11.43
CA GLU A 244 12.68 5.72 -10.98
C GLU A 244 13.50 5.32 -9.75
N VAL A 245 12.89 4.56 -8.84
CA VAL A 245 13.56 4.02 -7.66
C VAL A 245 14.67 3.07 -8.05
N LEU A 246 14.43 2.15 -8.99
CA LEU A 246 15.45 1.24 -9.52
C LEU A 246 16.57 1.99 -10.25
N MET A 247 16.25 2.99 -11.07
CA MET A 247 17.27 3.82 -11.71
C MET A 247 18.17 4.53 -10.69
N ARG A 248 17.56 5.10 -9.65
CA ARG A 248 18.28 5.79 -8.57
C ARG A 248 19.18 4.83 -7.79
N ASP A 249 18.63 3.70 -7.36
CA ASP A 249 19.29 2.76 -6.43
C ASP A 249 20.37 1.90 -7.09
N PHE A 250 20.35 1.77 -8.41
CA PHE A 250 21.40 1.10 -9.19
C PHE A 250 22.26 2.07 -10.02
N ALA A 251 22.19 3.38 -9.70
CA ALA A 251 22.99 4.42 -10.33
C ALA A 251 22.91 4.43 -11.88
N LEU A 252 21.74 4.17 -12.45
CA LEU A 252 21.55 4.10 -13.90
C LEU A 252 21.45 5.52 -14.48
N ARG A 253 22.52 5.98 -15.15
CA ARG A 253 22.66 7.36 -15.66
C ARG A 253 22.51 7.50 -17.17
N ASP A 254 21.81 6.57 -17.80
CA ASP A 254 21.59 6.59 -19.25
C ASP A 254 20.51 7.63 -19.62
N PRO A 255 20.80 8.64 -20.47
CA PRO A 255 19.83 9.63 -20.91
C PRO A 255 18.58 9.04 -21.58
N ALA A 256 18.72 7.92 -22.28
CA ALA A 256 17.59 7.21 -22.90
C ALA A 256 16.66 6.60 -21.84
N LEU A 257 17.22 6.13 -20.71
CA LEU A 257 16.41 5.70 -19.56
C LEU A 257 15.67 6.86 -18.92
N GLY A 258 16.25 8.07 -18.91
CA GLY A 258 15.56 9.29 -18.46
C GLY A 258 14.27 9.56 -19.26
N LYS A 259 14.32 9.43 -20.59
CA LYS A 259 13.13 9.57 -21.44
C LYS A 259 12.10 8.48 -21.25
N LEU A 260 12.54 7.23 -21.08
CA LEU A 260 11.64 6.15 -20.72
C LEU A 260 10.96 6.39 -19.37
N SER A 261 11.69 6.89 -18.39
CA SER A 261 11.16 7.22 -17.07
C SER A 261 10.04 8.25 -17.14
N GLU A 262 10.21 9.32 -17.93
CA GLU A 262 9.18 10.34 -18.17
C GLU A 262 7.88 9.70 -18.72
N LEU A 263 8.00 8.81 -19.72
CA LEU A 263 6.85 8.11 -20.31
C LEU A 263 6.13 7.19 -19.31
N VAL A 264 6.90 6.33 -18.63
CA VAL A 264 6.34 5.37 -17.66
C VAL A 264 5.60 6.13 -16.57
N LYS A 265 6.20 7.19 -16.03
CA LYS A 265 5.59 8.03 -14.99
C LYS A 265 4.32 8.71 -15.45
N ALA A 266 4.31 9.27 -16.66
CA ALA A 266 3.11 9.91 -17.21
C ALA A 266 1.94 8.92 -17.28
N ILE A 267 2.19 7.68 -17.70
CA ILE A 267 1.15 6.63 -17.85
C ILE A 267 0.74 6.03 -16.50
N ASP A 268 1.67 5.92 -15.54
CA ASP A 268 1.41 5.32 -14.21
C ASP A 268 0.63 6.27 -13.29
N VAL A 269 1.02 7.56 -13.25
CA VAL A 269 0.44 8.56 -12.35
C VAL A 269 -0.81 9.23 -12.96
N GLN A 270 -0.85 9.40 -14.29
CA GLN A 270 -1.96 10.01 -15.05
C GLN A 270 -2.46 11.36 -14.52
N GLU A 271 -1.54 12.28 -14.23
CA GLU A 271 -1.88 13.67 -13.93
C GLU A 271 -2.09 14.47 -15.23
N GLY A 272 -3.35 14.61 -15.64
CA GLY A 272 -3.75 15.45 -16.77
C GLY A 272 -3.63 14.78 -18.14
N ALA A 273 -3.44 15.60 -19.18
CA ALA A 273 -3.34 15.10 -20.56
C ALA A 273 -1.98 14.44 -20.79
N LEU A 274 -1.99 13.20 -21.34
CA LEU A 274 -0.77 12.48 -21.67
C LEU A 274 -0.08 13.12 -22.90
N PRO A 275 1.26 13.26 -22.88
CA PRO A 275 2.04 13.51 -24.09
C PRO A 275 1.75 12.49 -25.20
N ASP A 276 1.90 12.88 -26.47
CA ASP A 276 1.53 12.03 -27.63
C ASP A 276 2.26 10.68 -27.66
N ASP A 277 3.54 10.66 -27.29
CA ASP A 277 4.36 9.46 -27.20
C ASP A 277 3.93 8.55 -26.03
N ALA A 278 3.59 9.12 -24.88
CA ALA A 278 3.02 8.40 -23.75
C ALA A 278 1.63 7.81 -24.10
N ALA A 279 0.79 8.57 -24.81
CA ALA A 279 -0.51 8.13 -25.27
C ALA A 279 -0.41 6.94 -26.25
N LEU A 280 0.53 7.00 -27.21
CA LEU A 280 0.77 5.89 -28.13
C LEU A 280 1.26 4.64 -27.40
N LEU A 281 2.24 4.78 -26.49
CA LEU A 281 2.73 3.65 -25.69
C LEU A 281 1.60 3.03 -24.85
N LYS A 282 0.74 3.86 -24.24
CA LYS A 282 -0.42 3.39 -23.50
C LYS A 282 -1.36 2.55 -24.36
N ILE A 283 -1.71 3.02 -25.57
CA ILE A 283 -2.58 2.29 -26.51
C ILE A 283 -1.98 0.92 -26.87
N LEU A 284 -0.67 0.88 -27.14
CA LEU A 284 0.04 -0.36 -27.47
C LEU A 284 0.03 -1.34 -26.29
N LEU A 285 0.27 -0.86 -25.07
CA LEU A 285 0.24 -1.69 -23.86
C LEU A 285 -1.17 -2.19 -23.55
N ASP A 286 -2.20 -1.35 -23.66
CA ASP A 286 -3.60 -1.74 -23.45
C ASP A 286 -4.03 -2.83 -24.44
N GLY A 287 -3.65 -2.69 -25.71
CA GLY A 287 -3.88 -3.71 -26.73
C GLY A 287 -3.15 -5.02 -26.42
N LEU A 288 -1.89 -4.94 -26.02
CA LEU A 288 -1.08 -6.12 -25.67
C LEU A 288 -1.67 -6.88 -24.47
N ILE A 289 -2.06 -6.15 -23.42
CA ILE A 289 -2.68 -6.70 -22.20
C ILE A 289 -4.04 -7.37 -22.51
N THR A 290 -4.76 -6.85 -23.51
CA THR A 290 -6.01 -7.45 -23.98
C THR A 290 -5.77 -8.75 -24.74
N LEU A 291 -4.69 -8.83 -25.53
CA LEU A 291 -4.36 -10.01 -26.35
C LEU A 291 -3.68 -11.14 -25.57
N VAL A 292 -2.99 -10.82 -24.48
CA VAL A 292 -2.10 -11.76 -23.78
C VAL A 292 -2.59 -11.96 -22.34
N GLY A 293 -3.09 -13.17 -22.06
CA GLY A 293 -3.59 -13.55 -20.75
C GLY A 293 -2.50 -14.03 -19.78
N ASP A 294 -1.39 -14.55 -20.30
CA ASP A 294 -0.27 -15.06 -19.50
C ASP A 294 0.74 -13.95 -19.19
N ASP A 295 1.07 -13.74 -17.91
CA ASP A 295 1.89 -12.62 -17.48
C ASP A 295 3.37 -12.74 -17.91
N HIS A 296 3.89 -13.97 -18.07
CA HIS A 296 5.25 -14.18 -18.57
C HIS A 296 5.36 -13.82 -20.06
N GLN A 297 4.41 -14.28 -20.87
CA GLN A 297 4.33 -13.89 -22.28
C GLN A 297 4.06 -12.40 -22.46
N LEU A 298 3.25 -11.80 -21.58
CA LEU A 298 3.00 -10.36 -21.57
C LEU A 298 4.30 -9.59 -21.35
N LEU A 299 5.07 -9.95 -20.32
CA LEU A 299 6.38 -9.36 -20.06
C LEU A 299 7.32 -9.53 -21.26
N GLU A 300 7.44 -10.74 -21.80
CA GLU A 300 8.31 -11.01 -22.95
C GLU A 300 7.98 -10.11 -24.15
N LYS A 301 6.70 -9.96 -24.47
CA LYS A 301 6.26 -9.10 -25.59
C LYS A 301 6.42 -7.61 -25.29
N ALA A 302 6.12 -7.18 -24.06
CA ALA A 302 6.27 -5.78 -23.65
C ALA A 302 7.74 -5.34 -23.69
N ARG A 303 8.69 -6.24 -23.41
CA ARG A 303 10.13 -5.95 -23.49
C ARG A 303 10.54 -5.43 -24.87
N LEU A 304 9.95 -5.92 -25.95
CA LEU A 304 10.24 -5.42 -27.30
C LEU A 304 9.91 -3.93 -27.46
N PHE A 305 8.85 -3.44 -26.82
CA PHE A 305 8.50 -2.02 -26.86
C PHE A 305 9.52 -1.18 -26.11
N PHE A 306 9.90 -1.60 -24.90
CA PHE A 306 10.92 -0.89 -24.11
C PHE A 306 12.31 -0.95 -24.76
N ASP A 307 12.71 -2.08 -25.34
CA ASP A 307 13.96 -2.20 -26.10
C ASP A 307 13.97 -1.27 -27.32
N ALA A 308 12.87 -1.23 -28.08
CA ALA A 308 12.75 -0.36 -29.25
C ALA A 308 12.78 1.13 -28.87
N LEU A 309 12.05 1.52 -27.83
CA LEU A 309 12.06 2.90 -27.32
C LEU A 309 13.42 3.30 -26.76
N HIS A 310 14.05 2.43 -25.96
CA HIS A 310 15.40 2.67 -25.42
C HIS A 310 16.41 2.88 -26.55
N ALA A 311 16.44 1.98 -27.54
CA ALA A 311 17.32 2.08 -28.69
C ALA A 311 17.04 3.34 -29.54
N GLY A 312 15.76 3.70 -29.70
CA GLY A 312 15.34 4.91 -30.40
C GLY A 312 15.83 6.19 -29.71
N TYR A 313 15.60 6.32 -28.40
CA TYR A 313 16.07 7.47 -27.63
C TYR A 313 17.59 7.54 -27.56
N ALA A 314 18.28 6.41 -27.40
CA ALA A 314 19.74 6.36 -27.38
C ALA A 314 20.37 6.93 -28.66
N LYS A 315 19.79 6.66 -29.85
CA LYS A 315 20.24 7.25 -31.12
C LYS A 315 20.15 8.77 -31.14
N ASN A 316 19.08 9.33 -30.58
CA ASN A 316 18.88 10.78 -30.54
C ASN A 316 19.93 11.49 -29.67
N PHE A 317 20.44 10.82 -28.63
CA PHE A 317 21.53 11.34 -27.80
C PHE A 317 22.93 11.09 -28.39
N GLN A 318 23.09 10.12 -29.30
CA GLN A 318 24.34 9.89 -30.03
C GLN A 318 24.53 10.84 -31.23
N GLY A 319 23.43 11.27 -31.87
CA GLY A 319 23.45 12.24 -32.97
C GLY A 319 23.53 13.72 -32.56
N ALA A 320 23.56 14.01 -31.25
CA ALA A 320 23.54 15.36 -30.69
C ALA A 320 24.92 15.86 -30.20
N ALA A 321 26.01 15.14 -30.49
CA ALA A 321 27.36 15.62 -30.23
C ALA A 321 27.83 16.53 -31.39
N PRO A 322 28.34 17.75 -31.12
CA PRO A 322 28.85 18.67 -32.15
C PRO A 322 30.10 18.14 -32.87
#